data_AF-A0A5A7MV41-F1
#
_entry.id   AF-A0A5A7MV41-F1
#
_cell.length_a   1.000
_cell.length_b   1.000
_cell.length_c   1.000
_cell.angle_alpha   90.00
_cell.angle_beta   90.00
_cell.angle_gamma   90.00
#
_symmetry.space_group_name_H-M   'P 1'
#
loop_
_entity.id
_entity.type
_entity.pdbx_description
1 polymer ?
#
loop_
_entity_poly.entity_id
_entity_poly.type
_entity_poly.pdbx_seq_one_letter_code
_entity_poly.pdbx_strand_id
1 'polypeptide(L)' 'MFIDDLNEEERIDLVVLMWVGRGTFGPDELEQARRDASREATHATSEYLLSTPLVAVYLADGLEAFGLEVEAD' A
#
# COMPACT_ATOMS: atom_id res chain seq x y z
N MET A 1 -7.56 9.48 11.73
CA MET A 1 -8.00 8.10 11.37
C MET A 1 -6.83 7.19 11.64
N PHE A 2 -7.02 5.90 11.96
CA PHE A 2 -5.91 5.01 12.39
C PHE A 2 -4.69 5.03 11.45
N ILE A 3 -4.89 5.12 10.13
CA ILE A 3 -3.81 5.19 9.13
C ILE A 3 -2.97 6.47 9.28
N ASP A 4 -3.56 7.60 9.69
CA ASP A 4 -2.81 8.86 9.85
C ASP A 4 -1.91 8.85 11.10
N ASP A 5 -2.24 8.00 12.08
CA ASP A 5 -1.50 7.87 13.34
C ASP A 5 -0.25 6.97 13.19
N LEU A 6 -0.13 6.25 12.07
CA LEU A 6 1.07 5.48 11.71
C LEU A 6 2.25 6.40 11.44
N ASN A 7 3.46 5.88 11.63
CA ASN A 7 4.67 6.61 11.26
C ASN A 7 4.81 6.72 9.73
N GLU A 8 5.71 7.59 9.27
CA GLU A 8 5.85 7.87 7.83
C GLU A 8 6.21 6.64 7.00
N GLU A 9 7.08 5.78 7.53
CA GLU A 9 7.50 4.55 6.86
C GLU A 9 6.33 3.56 6.76
N GLU A 10 5.58 3.37 7.85
CA GLU A 10 4.38 2.51 7.86
C GLU A 10 3.32 2.99 6.87
N ARG A 11 3.12 4.31 6.74
CA ARG A 11 2.20 4.88 5.75
C ARG A 11 2.68 4.66 4.33
N ILE A 12 3.97 4.87 4.06
CA ILE A 12 4.58 4.58 2.75
C ILE A 12 4.41 3.10 2.42
N ASP A 13 4.61 2.22 3.39
CA ASP A 13 4.54 0.77 3.18
C ASP A 13 3.15 0.29 2.87
N LEU A 14 2.11 0.90 3.46
CA LEU A 14 0.73 0.64 3.08
C LEU A 14 0.42 1.06 1.64
N VAL A 15 0.98 2.19 1.17
CA VAL A 15 0.83 2.62 -0.22
C VAL A 15 1.55 1.65 -1.16
N VAL A 16 2.77 1.26 -0.82
CA VAL A 16 3.56 0.30 -1.61
C VAL A 16 2.87 -1.06 -1.66
N LEU A 17 2.35 -1.56 -0.55
CA LEU A 17 1.60 -2.82 -0.49
C LEU A 17 0.39 -2.78 -1.43
N MET A 18 -0.38 -1.69 -1.39
CA MET A 18 -1.51 -1.48 -2.31
C MET A 18 -1.06 -1.43 -3.76
N TRP A 19 0.05 -0.75 -4.07
CA TRP A 19 0.61 -0.70 -5.42
C TRP A 19 1.09 -2.06 -5.93
N VAL A 20 1.63 -2.91 -5.05
CA VAL A 20 2.04 -4.28 -5.38
C VAL A 20 0.81 -5.12 -5.73
N GLY A 21 -0.24 -5.12 -4.91
CA GLY A 21 -1.46 -5.87 -5.24
C GLY A 21 -2.20 -5.32 -6.47
N ARG A 22 -2.09 -4.03 -6.76
CA ARG A 22 -2.59 -3.43 -8.01
C ARG A 22 -1.73 -3.82 -9.24
N GLY A 23 -0.54 -4.40 -9.04
CA GLY A 23 0.40 -4.74 -10.10
C GLY A 23 1.15 -3.54 -10.68
N THR A 24 1.26 -2.44 -9.94
CA THR A 24 2.09 -1.28 -10.33
C THR A 24 3.58 -1.57 -10.14
N PHE A 25 3.92 -2.36 -9.13
CA PHE A 25 5.28 -2.82 -8.82
C PHE A 25 5.24 -4.30 -8.44
N GLY A 26 6.36 -5.00 -8.64
CA GLY A 26 6.60 -6.32 -8.07
C GLY A 26 7.17 -6.28 -6.64
N PRO A 27 7.14 -7.41 -5.90
CA PRO A 27 7.75 -7.53 -4.57
C PRO A 27 9.29 -7.40 -4.59
N ASP A 28 9.92 -7.50 -5.76
CA ASP A 28 11.34 -7.26 -5.99
C ASP A 28 11.68 -5.79 -6.27
N GLU A 29 10.69 -4.92 -6.44
CA GLU A 29 10.86 -3.50 -6.80
C GLU A 29 10.61 -2.52 -5.63
N LEU A 30 10.57 -3.02 -4.38
CA LEU A 30 10.11 -2.24 -3.22
C LEU A 30 10.92 -0.98 -2.94
N GLU A 31 12.23 -1.02 -3.18
CA GLU A 31 13.06 0.17 -2.95
C GLU A 31 12.66 1.31 -3.90
N GLN A 32 12.32 0.98 -5.15
CA GLN A 32 11.80 1.95 -6.11
C GLN A 32 10.39 2.39 -5.73
N ALA A 33 9.52 1.43 -5.38
CA ALA A 33 8.15 1.73 -4.97
C ALA A 33 8.09 2.67 -3.76
N ARG A 34 8.94 2.46 -2.74
CA ARG A 34 9.04 3.33 -1.55
C ARG A 34 9.50 4.74 -1.91
N ARG A 35 10.50 4.88 -2.79
CA ARG A 35 10.94 6.20 -3.28
C ARG A 35 9.81 6.93 -4.01
N ASP A 36 9.02 6.20 -4.79
CA ASP A 36 7.93 6.78 -5.58
C ASP A 36 6.77 7.18 -4.68
N ALA A 37 6.38 6.31 -3.74
CA ALA A 37 5.37 6.60 -2.73
C ALA A 37 5.74 7.81 -1.87
N SER A 38 7.00 7.91 -1.43
CA SER A 38 7.51 9.07 -0.69
C SER A 38 7.41 10.37 -1.51
N ARG A 39 7.76 10.33 -2.79
CA ARG A 39 7.65 11.51 -3.69
C ARG A 39 6.19 11.91 -3.96
N GLU A 40 5.28 10.94 -4.04
CA GLU A 40 3.86 11.15 -4.34
C GLU A 40 3.02 11.51 -3.11
N ALA A 41 3.55 11.34 -1.89
CA ALA A 41 2.89 11.61 -0.60
C ALA A 41 2.62 13.10 -0.33
N THR A 42 1.80 13.70 -1.20
CA THR A 42 1.40 15.12 -1.21
C THR A 42 0.06 15.35 -0.51
N HIS A 43 -0.68 14.28 -0.23
CA HIS A 43 -1.99 14.27 0.44
C HIS A 43 -1.95 13.28 1.60
N ALA A 44 -2.96 13.32 2.47
CA ALA A 44 -3.06 12.35 3.56
C ALA A 44 -3.14 10.92 3.00
N THR A 45 -2.31 10.01 3.53
CA THR A 45 -2.28 8.61 3.08
C THR A 45 -3.64 7.93 3.22
N SER A 46 -4.37 8.24 4.30
CA SER A 46 -5.75 7.78 4.50
C SER A 46 -6.68 8.17 3.36
N GLU A 47 -6.64 9.43 2.92
CA GLU A 47 -7.45 9.95 1.83
C GLU A 47 -7.09 9.28 0.49
N TYR A 48 -5.80 9.13 0.20
CA TYR A 48 -5.33 8.44 -1.01
C TYR A 48 -5.79 6.98 -1.05
N LEU A 49 -5.63 6.24 0.05
CA LEU A 49 -6.05 4.83 0.12
C LEU A 49 -7.57 4.70 0.04
N LEU A 50 -8.34 5.49 0.79
CA LEU A 50 -9.81 5.40 0.79
C LEU A 50 -10.47 5.92 -0.49
N SER A 51 -9.79 6.78 -1.25
CA SER A 51 -10.24 7.20 -2.58
C SER A 51 -9.89 6.21 -3.68
N THR A 52 -9.01 5.23 -3.42
CA THR A 52 -8.63 4.20 -4.37
C THR A 52 -9.74 3.13 -4.46
N PRO A 53 -10.39 2.96 -5.63
CA PRO A 53 -11.36 1.88 -5.82
C PRO A 53 -10.69 0.53 -5.57
N LEU A 54 -11.42 -0.41 -4.96
CA LEU A 54 -10.93 -1.77 -4.67
C LEU A 54 -9.69 -1.82 -3.76
N VAL A 55 -9.41 -0.77 -2.97
CA VAL A 55 -8.25 -0.74 -2.06
C VAL A 55 -8.14 -1.98 -1.16
N ALA A 56 -9.27 -2.51 -0.68
CA ALA A 56 -9.27 -3.73 0.14
C ALA A 56 -8.76 -4.96 -0.63
N VAL A 57 -9.14 -5.09 -1.91
CA VAL A 57 -8.67 -6.18 -2.79
C VAL A 57 -7.18 -6.01 -3.05
N TYR A 58 -6.73 -4.80 -3.41
CA TYR A 58 -5.31 -4.57 -3.65
C TYR A 58 -4.43 -4.75 -2.42
N LEU A 59 -4.93 -4.46 -1.22
CA LEU A 59 -4.17 -4.76 0.00
C LEU A 59 -4.09 -6.28 0.23
N ALA A 60 -5.16 -7.03 -0.05
CA ALA A 60 -5.16 -8.49 0.07
C ALA A 60 -4.22 -9.15 -0.96
N ASP A 61 -4.35 -8.77 -2.24
CA ASP A 61 -3.47 -9.26 -3.32
C ASP A 61 -2.00 -8.88 -3.06
N GLY A 62 -1.77 -7.70 -2.47
CA GLY A 62 -0.44 -7.26 -2.06
C GLY A 62 0.16 -8.15 -0.98
N LEU A 63 -0.63 -8.54 0.03
CA LEU A 63 -0.19 -9.48 1.07
C LEU A 63 0.08 -10.87 0.49
N GLU A 64 -0.76 -11.35 -0.43
CA GLU A 64 -0.57 -12.62 -1.12
C GLU A 64 0.73 -12.63 -1.94
N ALA A 65 1.08 -11.51 -2.59
CA ALA A 65 2.36 -11.38 -3.31
C ALA A 65 3.59 -11.52 -2.40
N PHE A 66 3.44 -11.30 -1.08
CA PHE A 66 4.45 -11.56 -0.06
C PHE A 66 4.37 -12.96 0.57
N GLY A 67 3.49 -13.83 0.07
CA GLY A 67 3.26 -15.16 0.60
C GLY A 67 2.49 -15.18 1.91
N LEU A 68 1.72 -14.12 2.22
CA LEU A 68 0.85 -14.04 3.38
C LEU A 68 -0.58 -14.35 2.94
N GLU A 69 -1.24 -15.28 3.62
CA GLU A 69 -2.65 -15.60 3.35
C GLU A 69 -3.56 -14.62 4.08
N VAL A 70 -4.55 -14.09 3.35
CA VAL A 70 -5.59 -13.21 3.91
C VAL A 70 -6.91 -13.98 3.91
N GLU A 71 -7.40 -14.33 5.09
CA GLU A 71 -8.73 -14.90 5.27
C GLU A 71 -9.75 -13.76 5.50
N ALA A 72 -10.81 -13.75 4.69
CA ALA A 72 -11.95 -12.86 4.88
C ALA A 72 -13.07 -13.63 5.56
N ASP A 73 -13.07 -13.64 6.89
CA ASP A 73 -14.20 -14.13 7.72
C ASP A 73 -15.30 -13.06 7.88
#